data_AF-A0A353N6R4-F1
#
_entry.id   AF-A0A353N6R4-F1
#
_cell.length_a   1.000
_cell.length_b   1.000
_cell.length_c   1.000
_cell.angle_alpha   90.00
_cell.angle_beta   90.00
_cell.angle_gamma   90.00
#
_symmetry.space_group_name_H-M   'P 1'
#
loop_
_entity.id
_entity.type
_entity.pdbx_description
1 polymer ?
#
loop_
_entity_poly.entity_id
_entity_poly.type
_entity_poly.pdbx_seq_one_letter_code
_entity_poly.pdbx_strand_id
1 'polypeptide(L)'
;PYIRSPQKASTATVVGTLLVVVVYTFFTISVLGVFGYYETIHLSWPGLELAKSVNFEAVILERLDLILLISWISAIFTTGVLAYFLAALTLSKLFGVSKHAVVVWAMAPLIYYLSASLKNYFTWNRWGLYISVLTLVISFVFLPFLYILALIKQRRQQRGR
;
A
#
# COMPACT_ATOMS: atom_id res chain seq x y z
N PRO A 1 10.03 -6.18 19.33
CA PRO A 1 10.04 -7.63 19.62
C PRO A 1 9.75 -8.56 18.41
N TYR A 2 9.44 -8.05 17.21
CA TYR A 2 9.10 -8.90 16.04
C TYR A 2 10.25 -9.08 15.02
N ILE A 3 11.42 -8.49 15.24
CA ILE A 3 12.59 -8.61 14.36
C ILE A 3 13.69 -9.35 15.12
N ARG A 4 14.09 -10.51 14.61
CA ARG A 4 15.10 -11.39 15.21
C ARG A 4 16.54 -10.86 15.05
N SER A 5 16.79 -10.04 14.02
CA SER A 5 18.08 -9.35 13.80
C SER A 5 17.89 -7.96 13.16
N PRO A 6 17.94 -6.86 13.94
CA PRO A 6 17.66 -5.51 13.43
C PRO A 6 18.66 -5.03 12.38
N GLN A 7 19.92 -5.46 12.46
CA GLN A 7 20.99 -5.09 11.52
C GLN A 7 20.84 -5.74 10.14
N LYS A 8 20.25 -6.95 10.04
CA LYS A 8 19.96 -7.60 8.75
C LYS A 8 18.63 -7.16 8.16
N ALA A 9 17.72 -6.64 8.99
CA ALA A 9 16.42 -6.16 8.55
C ALA A 9 16.52 -4.94 7.63
N SER A 10 17.46 -4.02 7.88
CA SER A 10 17.69 -2.85 7.02
C SER A 10 18.18 -3.27 5.63
N THR A 11 19.20 -4.13 5.56
CA THR A 11 19.74 -4.60 4.27
C THR A 11 18.70 -5.39 3.47
N ALA A 12 17.94 -6.28 4.12
CA ALA A 12 16.88 -7.03 3.46
C ALA A 12 15.77 -6.09 2.92
N THR A 13 15.42 -5.04 3.66
CA THR A 13 14.42 -4.05 3.23
C THR A 13 14.91 -3.26 2.03
N VAL A 14 16.18 -2.84 2.01
CA VAL A 14 16.78 -2.09 0.89
C VAL A 14 16.81 -2.96 -0.37
N VAL A 15 17.30 -4.20 -0.27
CA VAL A 15 17.36 -5.12 -1.41
C VAL A 15 15.96 -5.43 -1.95
N GLY A 16 15.00 -5.69 -1.06
CA GLY A 16 13.60 -5.92 -1.45
C GLY A 16 13.00 -4.71 -2.16
N THR A 17 13.18 -3.51 -1.60
CA THR A 17 12.71 -2.27 -2.23
C THR A 17 13.33 -2.05 -3.61
N LEU A 18 14.65 -2.28 -3.74
CA LEU A 18 15.36 -2.09 -5.00
C LEU A 18 14.87 -3.06 -6.08
N LEU A 19 14.64 -4.33 -5.72
CA LEU A 19 14.06 -5.31 -6.64
C LEU A 19 12.68 -4.85 -7.12
N VAL A 20 11.82 -4.41 -6.21
CA VAL A 20 10.47 -3.90 -6.55
C VAL A 20 10.59 -2.70 -7.50
N VAL A 21 11.47 -1.74 -7.21
CA VAL A 21 11.67 -0.57 -8.08
C VAL A 21 12.10 -0.98 -9.49
N VAL A 22 13.03 -1.91 -9.63
CA VAL A 22 13.50 -2.39 -10.94
C VAL A 22 12.36 -3.04 -11.73
N VAL A 23 11.59 -3.92 -11.10
CA VAL A 23 10.46 -4.62 -11.74
C VAL A 23 9.38 -3.63 -12.19
N TYR A 24 9.01 -2.67 -11.33
CA TYR A 24 8.01 -1.65 -11.66
C TYR A 24 8.49 -0.69 -12.76
N THR A 25 9.78 -0.34 -12.76
CA THR A 25 10.37 0.51 -13.80
C THR A 25 10.32 -0.20 -15.15
N PHE A 26 10.76 -1.45 -15.21
CA PHE A 26 10.69 -2.27 -16.43
C PHE A 26 9.25 -2.34 -16.95
N PHE A 27 8.29 -2.65 -16.08
CA PHE A 27 6.89 -2.71 -16.43
C PHE A 27 6.35 -1.39 -17.00
N THR A 28 6.69 -0.26 -16.36
CA THR A 28 6.27 1.07 -16.81
C THR A 28 6.82 1.39 -18.20
N ILE A 29 8.09 1.06 -18.46
CA ILE A 29 8.72 1.23 -19.77
C ILE A 29 8.01 0.37 -20.83
N SER A 30 7.67 -0.88 -20.51
CA SER A 30 6.93 -1.76 -21.43
C SER A 30 5.56 -1.19 -21.78
N VAL A 31 4.79 -0.71 -20.80
CA VAL A 31 3.47 -0.10 -21.03
C VAL A 31 3.59 1.13 -21.93
N LEU A 32 4.51 2.05 -21.61
CA LEU A 32 4.73 3.26 -22.41
C LEU A 32 5.26 2.94 -23.81
N GLY A 33 6.03 1.86 -23.97
CA GLY A 33 6.54 1.41 -25.27
C GLY A 33 5.45 0.83 -26.17
N VAL A 34 4.45 0.14 -25.61
CA VAL A 34 3.36 -0.49 -26.37
C VAL A 34 2.24 0.51 -26.69
N PHE A 35 1.77 1.27 -25.70
CA PHE A 35 0.62 2.16 -25.88
C PHE A 35 1.01 3.61 -26.20
N GLY A 36 2.25 4.02 -25.93
CA GLY A 36 2.66 5.41 -26.00
C GLY A 36 2.11 6.25 -24.83
N TYR A 37 2.64 7.47 -24.70
CA TYR A 37 2.33 8.36 -23.57
C TYR A 37 0.85 8.77 -23.51
N TYR A 38 0.28 9.19 -24.65
CA TYR A 38 -1.08 9.73 -24.70
C TYR A 38 -2.12 8.69 -24.33
N GLU A 39 -2.07 7.50 -24.93
CA GLU A 39 -3.04 6.44 -24.63
C GLU A 39 -2.89 5.93 -23.19
N THR A 40 -1.66 5.80 -22.69
CA THR A 40 -1.40 5.31 -21.31
C THR A 40 -2.08 6.17 -20.24
N ILE A 41 -2.22 7.48 -20.46
CA ILE A 41 -2.88 8.39 -19.50
C ILE A 41 -4.40 8.21 -19.49
N HIS A 42 -4.99 7.81 -20.62
CA HIS A 42 -6.42 7.56 -20.73
C HIS A 42 -6.80 6.12 -20.33
N LEU A 43 -5.82 5.21 -20.27
CA LEU A 43 -5.98 3.84 -19.80
C LEU A 43 -6.11 3.79 -18.27
N SER A 44 -7.29 3.41 -17.78
CA SER A 44 -7.52 3.24 -16.33
C SER A 44 -6.74 2.06 -15.74
N TRP A 45 -6.45 1.04 -16.55
CA TRP A 45 -5.74 -0.18 -16.13
C TRP A 45 -4.70 -0.60 -17.17
N PRO A 46 -3.60 0.16 -17.34
CA PRO A 46 -2.64 -0.07 -18.42
C PRO A 46 -2.02 -1.46 -18.41
N GLY A 47 -1.86 -2.06 -17.21
CA GLY A 47 -1.33 -3.41 -17.08
C GLY A 47 -2.25 -4.52 -17.56
N LEU A 48 -3.56 -4.35 -17.37
CA LEU A 48 -4.55 -5.32 -17.83
C LEU A 48 -4.73 -5.21 -19.35
N GLU A 49 -4.71 -3.98 -19.87
CA GLU A 49 -4.74 -3.73 -21.31
C GLU A 49 -3.46 -4.21 -22.00
N LEU A 50 -2.30 -4.09 -21.35
CA LEU A 50 -1.04 -4.69 -21.82
C LEU A 50 -1.20 -6.21 -21.96
N ALA A 51 -1.74 -6.90 -20.95
CA ALA A 51 -1.93 -8.35 -20.99
C ALA A 51 -2.83 -8.79 -22.16
N LYS A 52 -3.88 -8.03 -22.46
CA LYS A 52 -4.75 -8.28 -23.62
C LYS A 52 -4.11 -7.96 -24.97
N SER A 53 -3.29 -6.92 -25.03
CA SER A 53 -2.63 -6.49 -26.28
C SER A 53 -1.62 -7.51 -26.81
N VAL A 54 -1.08 -8.34 -25.91
CA VAL A 54 -0.14 -9.40 -26.27
C VAL A 54 -0.93 -10.63 -26.73
N ASN A 55 -1.36 -10.60 -28.00
CA ASN A 55 -2.03 -11.73 -28.66
C ASN A 55 -1.04 -12.88 -28.89
N PHE A 56 -0.85 -13.74 -27.89
CA PHE A 56 -0.23 -15.05 -28.10
C PHE A 56 -1.30 -16.03 -28.57
N GLU A 57 -1.10 -16.72 -29.70
CA GLU A 57 -2.02 -17.71 -30.30
C GLU A 57 -2.35 -18.94 -29.42
N ALA A 58 -1.96 -18.96 -28.14
CA ALA A 58 -2.23 -20.04 -27.21
C ALA A 58 -3.61 -19.87 -26.54
N VAL A 59 -4.51 -20.83 -26.75
CA VAL A 59 -5.90 -20.91 -26.22
C VAL A 59 -6.02 -20.70 -24.69
N ILE A 60 -4.96 -20.98 -23.93
CA ILE A 60 -4.94 -20.78 -22.47
C ILE A 60 -4.74 -19.29 -22.11
N LEU A 61 -4.13 -18.51 -23.01
CA LEU A 61 -3.77 -17.12 -22.75
C LEU A 61 -4.87 -16.11 -23.11
N GLU A 62 -5.87 -16.49 -23.91
CA GLU A 62 -7.10 -15.72 -24.11
C GLU A 62 -7.86 -15.46 -22.78
N ARG A 63 -7.60 -16.28 -21.75
CA ARG A 63 -8.21 -16.16 -20.41
C ARG A 63 -7.22 -15.68 -19.34
N LEU A 64 -6.05 -15.15 -19.72
CA LEU A 64 -5.08 -14.56 -18.77
C LEU A 64 -5.73 -13.48 -17.90
N ASP A 65 -6.67 -12.72 -18.45
CA ASP A 65 -7.42 -11.71 -17.72
C ASP A 65 -8.06 -12.29 -16.45
N LEU A 66 -8.65 -13.49 -16.54
CA LEU A 66 -9.28 -14.16 -15.39
C LEU A 66 -8.24 -14.63 -14.37
N ILE A 67 -7.12 -15.19 -14.83
CA ILE A 67 -6.04 -15.66 -13.95
C ILE A 67 -5.43 -14.49 -13.18
N LEU A 68 -5.18 -13.37 -13.88
CA LEU A 68 -4.66 -12.14 -13.30
C LEU A 68 -5.64 -11.56 -12.28
N LEU A 69 -6.94 -11.49 -12.60
CA LEU A 69 -7.97 -11.02 -11.66
C LEU A 69 -8.07 -11.91 -10.43
N ILE A 70 -8.04 -13.24 -10.56
CA ILE A 70 -8.10 -14.16 -9.41
C ILE A 70 -6.91 -13.97 -8.48
N SER A 71 -5.69 -13.97 -9.05
CA SER A 71 -4.46 -13.75 -8.28
C SER A 71 -4.49 -12.39 -7.60
N TRP A 72 -4.93 -11.36 -8.32
CA TRP A 72 -4.93 -10.00 -7.80
C TRP A 72 -5.99 -9.75 -6.73
N ILE A 73 -7.21 -10.29 -6.88
CA ILE A 73 -8.25 -10.20 -5.85
C ILE A 73 -7.78 -10.87 -4.56
N SER A 74 -7.09 -12.02 -4.65
CA SER A 74 -6.54 -12.69 -3.47
C SER A 74 -5.48 -11.84 -2.76
N ALA A 75 -4.64 -11.12 -3.52
CA ALA A 75 -3.65 -10.19 -2.99
C ALA A 75 -4.31 -8.97 -2.33
N ILE A 76 -5.34 -8.39 -2.96
CA ILE A 76 -6.11 -7.27 -2.40
C ILE A 76 -6.80 -7.69 -1.10
N PHE A 77 -7.40 -8.87 -1.06
CA PHE A 77 -8.06 -9.38 0.14
C PHE A 77 -7.06 -9.59 1.27
N THR A 78 -5.93 -10.24 0.99
CA THR A 78 -4.89 -10.49 1.98
C THR A 78 -4.30 -9.20 2.53
N THR A 79 -3.96 -8.25 1.65
CA THR A 79 -3.43 -6.93 2.05
C THR A 79 -4.48 -6.11 2.81
N GLY A 80 -5.74 -6.15 2.40
CA GLY A 80 -6.86 -5.47 3.06
C GLY A 80 -7.11 -6.00 4.47
N VAL A 81 -7.16 -7.33 4.64
CA VAL A 81 -7.33 -7.96 5.97
C VAL A 81 -6.16 -7.62 6.89
N LEU A 82 -4.92 -7.68 6.40
CA LEU A 82 -3.74 -7.31 7.17
C LEU A 82 -3.76 -5.83 7.57
N ALA A 83 -4.06 -4.93 6.63
CA ALA A 83 -4.16 -3.50 6.89
C ALA A 83 -5.25 -3.18 7.91
N TYR A 84 -6.41 -3.82 7.78
CA TYR A 84 -7.53 -3.69 8.70
C TYR A 84 -7.17 -4.15 10.11
N PHE A 85 -6.53 -5.32 10.23
CA PHE A 85 -6.07 -5.85 11.51
C PHE A 85 -5.02 -4.93 12.16
N LEU A 86 -4.03 -4.47 11.40
CA LEU A 86 -3.00 -3.56 11.89
C LEU A 86 -3.59 -2.22 12.33
N ALA A 87 -4.55 -1.68 11.58
CA ALA A 87 -5.25 -0.43 11.94
C ALA A 87 -6.05 -0.60 13.24
N ALA A 88 -6.80 -1.68 13.40
CA ALA A 88 -7.54 -1.93 14.64
C ALA A 88 -6.60 -2.13 15.84
N LEU A 89 -5.47 -2.83 15.63
CA LEU A 89 -4.45 -3.04 16.66
C LEU A 89 -3.81 -1.71 17.10
N THR A 90 -3.42 -0.85 16.15
CA THR A 90 -2.80 0.44 16.46
C THR A 90 -3.79 1.38 17.14
N LEU A 91 -5.04 1.42 16.67
CA LEU A 91 -6.09 2.25 17.25
C LEU A 91 -6.43 1.82 18.68
N SER A 92 -6.53 0.50 18.91
CA SER A 92 -6.75 -0.04 20.26
C SER A 92 -5.62 0.29 21.22
N LYS A 93 -4.36 0.32 20.76
CA LYS A 93 -3.20 0.73 21.57
C LYS A 93 -3.22 2.23 21.85
N LEU A 94 -3.62 3.06 20.88
CA LEU A 94 -3.73 4.52 21.04
C LEU A 94 -4.82 4.89 22.07
N PHE A 95 -5.97 4.22 22.05
CA PHE A 95 -7.08 4.48 22.96
C PHE A 95 -7.03 3.65 24.26
N GLY A 96 -6.00 2.82 24.47
CA GLY A 96 -5.87 1.99 25.67
C GLY A 96 -6.95 0.91 25.81
N VAL A 97 -7.63 0.55 24.72
CA VAL A 97 -8.69 -0.47 24.73
C VAL A 97 -8.04 -1.85 24.84
N SER A 98 -8.44 -2.63 25.85
CA SER A 98 -7.86 -3.95 26.13
C SER A 98 -8.26 -5.02 25.12
N LYS A 99 -9.43 -4.88 24.48
CA LYS A 99 -9.98 -5.83 23.51
C LYS A 99 -9.96 -5.25 22.10
N HIS A 100 -8.97 -5.66 21.30
CA HIS A 100 -8.87 -5.30 19.88
C HIS A 100 -10.13 -5.65 19.09
N ALA A 101 -10.85 -6.72 19.48
CA ALA A 101 -12.10 -7.13 18.85
C ALA A 101 -13.18 -6.04 18.89
N VAL A 102 -13.25 -5.22 19.94
CA VAL A 102 -14.25 -4.13 20.03
C VAL A 102 -13.96 -3.06 18.98
N VAL A 103 -12.70 -2.72 18.79
CA VAL A 103 -12.25 -1.74 17.79
C VAL A 103 -12.50 -2.27 16.38
N VAL A 104 -12.24 -3.56 16.14
CA VAL A 104 -12.58 -4.25 14.89
C VAL A 104 -14.08 -4.13 14.60
N TRP A 105 -14.94 -4.49 15.54
CA TRP A 105 -16.39 -4.39 15.32
C TRP A 105 -16.88 -2.95 15.11
N ALA A 106 -16.25 -1.96 15.75
CA ALA A 106 -16.57 -0.54 15.55
C ALA A 106 -16.11 0.00 14.18
N MET A 107 -15.00 -0.49 13.63
CA MET A 107 -14.50 -0.07 12.33
C MET A 107 -15.33 -0.63 11.17
N ALA A 108 -15.95 -1.80 11.30
CA ALA A 108 -16.77 -2.41 10.26
C ALA A 108 -17.90 -1.50 9.72
N PRO A 109 -18.80 -0.91 10.55
CA PRO A 109 -19.84 -0.02 10.07
C PRO A 109 -19.28 1.28 9.49
N LEU A 110 -18.16 1.80 10.03
CA LEU A 110 -17.50 3.00 9.52
C LEU A 110 -16.98 2.78 8.10
N ILE A 111 -16.30 1.67 7.85
CA ILE A 111 -15.78 1.31 6.52
C ILE A 111 -16.94 1.10 5.54
N TYR A 112 -18.00 0.43 5.96
CA TYR A 112 -19.19 0.24 5.13
C TYR A 112 -19.81 1.58 4.71
N TYR A 113 -19.97 2.52 5.66
CA TYR A 113 -20.51 3.84 5.37
C TYR A 113 -19.61 4.65 4.43
N LEU A 114 -18.29 4.64 4.65
CA LEU A 114 -17.33 5.31 3.77
C LEU A 114 -17.34 4.72 2.36
N SER A 115 -17.39 3.39 2.24
CA SER A 115 -17.50 2.70 0.95
C SER A 115 -18.80 3.05 0.21
N ALA A 116 -19.92 3.10 0.93
CA ALA A 116 -21.22 3.46 0.36
C ALA A 116 -21.30 4.93 -0.10
N SER A 117 -20.50 5.82 0.49
CA SER A 117 -20.44 7.24 0.10
C SER A 117 -19.61 7.46 -1.18
N LEU A 118 -18.59 6.63 -1.39
CA LEU A 118 -17.62 6.76 -2.49
C LEU A 118 -18.06 6.03 -3.78
N LYS A 119 -19.30 6.25 -4.23
CA LYS A 119 -19.83 5.57 -5.43
C LYS A 119 -19.30 6.13 -6.77
N ASN A 120 -18.81 7.36 -6.77
CA ASN A 120 -18.34 8.01 -8.01
C ASN A 120 -16.83 7.81 -8.18
N TYR A 121 -16.44 7.21 -9.32
CA TYR A 121 -15.04 6.95 -9.68
C TYR A 121 -14.17 8.22 -9.65
N PHE A 122 -14.69 9.36 -10.13
CA PHE A 122 -13.94 10.62 -10.10
C PHE A 122 -13.71 11.11 -8.68
N THR A 123 -14.69 10.94 -7.80
CA THR A 123 -14.57 11.28 -6.38
C THR A 123 -13.56 10.36 -5.72
N TRP A 124 -13.61 9.05 -5.99
CA TRP A 124 -12.63 8.08 -5.51
C TRP A 124 -11.19 8.44 -5.88
N ASN A 125 -10.95 8.81 -7.15
CA ASN A 125 -9.60 9.18 -7.59
C ASN A 125 -9.06 10.43 -6.87
N ARG A 126 -9.90 11.45 -6.64
CA ARG A 126 -9.53 12.64 -5.86
C ARG A 126 -9.20 12.29 -4.41
N TRP A 127 -10.01 11.46 -3.76
CA TRP A 127 -9.72 10.97 -2.41
C TRP A 127 -8.42 10.16 -2.37
N GLY A 128 -8.16 9.35 -3.40
CA GLY A 128 -6.90 8.61 -3.56
C GLY A 128 -5.68 9.53 -3.58
N LEU A 129 -5.75 10.64 -4.31
CA LEU A 129 -4.68 11.66 -4.30
C LEU A 129 -4.48 12.27 -2.91
N TYR A 130 -5.55 12.65 -2.21
CA TYR A 130 -5.43 13.19 -0.86
C TYR A 130 -4.82 12.20 0.13
N ILE A 131 -5.26 10.94 0.10
CA ILE A 131 -4.70 9.87 0.94
C ILE A 131 -3.23 9.64 0.61
N SER A 132 -2.85 9.68 -0.67
CA SER A 132 -1.47 9.49 -1.10
C SER A 132 -0.56 10.61 -0.58
N VAL A 133 -0.98 11.87 -0.73
CA VAL A 133 -0.25 13.04 -0.20
C VAL A 133 -0.15 12.96 1.32
N LEU A 134 -1.24 12.63 2.01
CA LEU A 134 -1.26 12.49 3.47
C LEU A 134 -0.30 11.39 3.94
N THR A 135 -0.26 10.25 3.23
CA THR A 135 0.65 9.14 3.54
C THR A 135 2.11 9.55 3.36
N LEU A 136 2.43 10.31 2.31
CA LEU A 136 3.78 10.85 2.09
C LEU A 136 4.17 11.81 3.22
N VAL A 137 3.29 12.73 3.59
CA VAL A 137 3.56 13.70 4.67
C VAL A 137 3.81 12.99 6.00
N ILE A 138 2.97 12.01 6.36
CA ILE A 138 3.17 11.24 7.60
C ILE A 138 4.49 10.48 7.56
N SER A 139 4.81 9.82 6.44
CA SER A 139 6.01 8.99 6.33
C SER A 139 7.31 9.80 6.34
N PHE A 140 7.35 10.91 5.62
CA PHE A 140 8.57 11.70 5.43
C PHE A 140 8.72 12.87 6.41
N VAL A 141 7.66 13.32 7.07
CA VAL A 141 7.71 14.44 8.03
C VAL A 141 7.48 13.94 9.46
N PHE A 142 6.37 13.24 9.70
CA PHE A 142 5.96 12.89 11.06
C PHE A 142 6.85 11.82 11.71
N LEU A 143 7.19 10.75 10.99
CA LEU A 143 8.11 9.71 11.50
C LEU A 143 9.50 10.23 11.85
N PRO A 144 10.22 10.95 10.97
CA PRO A 144 11.53 11.49 11.33
C PRO A 144 11.46 12.55 12.42
N PHE A 145 10.38 13.35 12.48
CA PHE A 145 10.16 14.29 13.58
C PHE A 145 10.08 13.58 14.94
N LEU A 146 9.29 12.51 15.04
CA LEU A 146 9.22 11.69 16.25
C LEU A 146 10.56 11.04 16.60
N TYR A 147 11.32 10.59 15.60
CA TYR A 147 12.66 10.03 15.79
C TYR A 147 13.64 11.08 16.36
N ILE A 148 13.60 12.31 15.84
CA ILE A 148 14.42 13.43 16.35
C ILE A 148 14.05 13.75 17.80
N LEU A 149 12.75 13.82 18.13
CA LEU A 149 12.29 14.04 19.50
C LEU A 149 12.76 12.94 20.46
N ALA A 150 12.73 11.68 20.01
CA ALA A 150 13.23 10.56 20.79
C ALA A 150 14.75 10.67 21.06
N LEU A 151 15.54 11.06 20.05
CA LEU A 151 16.98 11.31 20.20
C LEU A 151 17.28 12.46 21.18
N ILE A 152 16.52 13.55 21.12
CA ILE A 152 16.66 14.69 22.04
C ILE A 152 16.35 14.26 23.48
N LYS A 153 15.28 13.49 23.69
CA LYS A 153 14.91 12.97 25.01
C LYS A 153 15.97 12.03 25.56
N GLN A 154 16.51 11.14 24.74
CA GLN A 154 17.58 10.21 25.13
C GLN A 154 18.87 10.96 25.53
N ARG A 155 19.25 12.00 24.77
CA ARG A 155 20.39 12.86 25.10
C ARG A 155 20.19 13.64 26.41
N ARG A 156 18.97 14.10 26.70
CA ARG A 156 18.65 14.75 27.99
C ARG A 156 18.71 13.78 29.17
N GLN A 157 18.26 12.55 29.01
CA GLN A 157 18.33 11.51 30.06
C GLN A 157 19.76 11.05 30.37
N GLN A 158 20.67 11.07 29.39
CA GLN A 158 22.09 10.74 29.58
C GLN A 158 22.91 11.87 30.21
N ARG A 159 22.46 13.13 30.09
CA ARG A 159 23.13 14.31 30.68
C ARG A 159 22.72 14.61 32.12
N GLY A 160 21.67 13.95 32.62
CA GLY A 160 21.14 14.09 33.99
C GLY A 160 21.46 12.92 34.92
N ARG A 161 22.38 12.04 34.52
CA ARG A 161 23.05 11.03 35.35
C ARG A 161 24.54 11.35 35.36
#